data_AF-T1CKA5-F1
#
_entry.id   AF-T1CKA5-F1
#
_cell.length_a   1.000
_cell.length_b   1.000
_cell.length_c   1.000
_cell.angle_alpha   90.00
_cell.angle_beta   90.00
_cell.angle_gamma   90.00
#
_symmetry.space_group_name_H-M   'P 1'
#
loop_
_entity.id
_entity.type
_entity.pdbx_description
1 polymer ?
#
loop_
_entity_poly.entity_id
_entity_poly.type
_entity_poly.pdbx_seq_one_letter_code
_entity_poly.pdbx_strand_id
1 'polypeptide(L)'
;KSFDEIILEDEVIGVVGGLSAKGDRRTIFANEIIRPDIPFRVIDDEKTDPVYVASLSDIHVGSKTFRKPDFTNMIGWLKASDNDSSRIKYLVLSGDVVDGIGVYPGQDSDLEILDPMEQYGRLSEFVNQVPEDIKVFVMPGNHDIVRLAEPQPILPSELKSLFNQNIYFLPNPYN
;
A
#
# COMPACT_ATOMS: atom_id res chain seq x y z
N LYS A 1 -15.91 19.66 -15.81
CA LYS A 1 -15.75 19.60 -14.34
C LYS A 1 -14.70 20.65 -13.99
N SER A 2 -15.05 21.76 -13.34
CA SER A 2 -14.05 22.70 -12.82
C SER A 2 -13.62 22.21 -11.45
N PHE A 3 -12.58 21.39 -11.43
CA PHE A 3 -11.66 21.46 -10.32
C PHE A 3 -10.82 22.71 -10.57
N ASP A 4 -10.65 23.58 -9.59
CA ASP A 4 -9.60 24.58 -9.68
C ASP A 4 -8.29 23.82 -9.90
N GLU A 5 -7.80 23.84 -11.14
CA GLU A 5 -6.72 22.96 -11.58
C GLU A 5 -5.40 23.44 -11.00
N ILE A 6 -5.08 22.96 -9.81
CA ILE A 6 -3.77 23.15 -9.19
C ILE A 6 -2.77 22.33 -10.02
N ILE A 7 -1.90 23.03 -10.74
CA ILE A 7 -0.67 22.48 -11.30
C ILE A 7 0.29 22.27 -10.12
N LEU A 8 0.76 21.05 -9.92
CA LEU A 8 1.77 20.75 -8.91
C LEU A 8 3.16 21.11 -9.45
N GLU A 9 4.04 21.59 -8.56
CA GLU A 9 5.46 21.66 -8.90
C GLU A 9 5.99 20.24 -9.17
N ASP A 10 6.93 20.12 -10.10
CA ASP A 10 7.50 18.86 -10.60
C ASP A 10 6.54 17.92 -11.36
N GLU A 11 5.31 18.36 -11.69
CA GLU A 11 4.42 17.60 -12.58
C GLU A 11 4.80 17.75 -14.07
N VAL A 12 4.59 16.69 -14.86
CA VAL A 12 4.76 16.74 -16.32
C VAL A 12 3.43 17.08 -16.97
N ILE A 13 3.39 18.21 -17.68
CA ILE A 13 2.25 18.67 -18.48
C ILE A 13 2.64 18.95 -19.93
N GLY A 14 1.69 18.74 -20.83
CA GLY A 14 1.67 19.33 -22.17
C GLY A 14 1.02 20.71 -22.15
N VAL A 15 1.56 21.65 -22.92
CA VAL A 15 1.01 23.00 -23.07
C VAL A 15 0.77 23.28 -24.55
N VAL A 16 -0.45 23.66 -24.90
CA VAL A 16 -0.81 24.12 -26.25
C VAL A 16 -1.05 25.63 -26.19
N GLY A 17 -0.36 26.39 -27.04
CA GLY A 17 -0.39 27.84 -26.97
C GLY A 17 0.36 28.54 -28.09
N GLY A 18 0.34 29.86 -28.06
CA GLY A 18 1.07 30.71 -29.01
C GLY A 18 2.48 31.02 -28.52
N LEU A 19 3.48 30.90 -29.41
CA LEU A 19 4.85 31.33 -29.12
C LEU A 19 5.01 32.81 -29.50
N SER A 20 5.37 33.65 -28.52
CA SER A 20 5.85 35.00 -28.79
C SER A 20 7.37 35.00 -28.86
N ALA A 21 7.89 35.52 -29.98
CA ALA A 21 9.32 35.70 -30.23
C ALA A 21 9.72 37.20 -30.29
N LYS A 22 8.93 38.09 -29.68
CA LYS A 22 9.27 39.53 -29.65
C LYS A 22 10.31 39.82 -28.57
N GLY A 23 11.50 40.27 -28.99
CA GLY A 23 12.64 40.58 -28.11
C GLY A 23 13.46 39.36 -27.71
N ASP A 24 14.39 39.51 -26.76
CA ASP A 24 15.31 38.43 -26.33
C ASP A 24 14.62 37.32 -25.50
N ARG A 25 13.35 37.50 -25.12
CA ARG A 25 12.60 36.53 -24.31
C ARG A 25 11.56 35.82 -25.16
N ARG A 26 11.73 34.51 -25.29
CA ARG A 26 10.70 33.62 -25.86
C ARG A 26 9.72 33.24 -24.76
N THR A 27 8.43 33.42 -25.01
CA THR A 27 7.37 33.10 -24.06
C THR A 27 6.24 32.36 -24.76
N ILE A 28 5.72 31.31 -24.11
CA ILE A 28 4.54 30.59 -24.56
C ILE A 28 3.33 31.16 -23.80
N PHE A 29 2.33 31.61 -24.53
CA PHE A 29 1.02 31.98 -23.97
C PHE A 29 0.11 30.76 -24.09
N ALA A 30 -0.13 30.09 -22.97
CA ALA A 30 -0.91 28.86 -22.90
C ALA A 30 -2.40 29.15 -23.19
N ASN A 31 -2.99 28.34 -24.07
CA ASN A 31 -4.43 28.30 -24.33
C ASN A 31 -5.06 27.06 -23.69
N GLU A 32 -4.31 25.97 -23.57
CA GLU A 32 -4.76 24.67 -23.07
C GLU A 32 -3.60 23.93 -22.38
N ILE A 33 -3.94 23.18 -21.33
CA ILE A 33 -3.04 22.30 -20.58
C ILE A 33 -3.51 20.87 -20.75
N ILE A 34 -2.58 19.97 -21.06
CA ILE A 34 -2.82 18.54 -21.28
C ILE A 34 -2.04 17.76 -20.22
N ARG A 35 -2.70 16.85 -19.50
CA ARG A 35 -2.04 15.93 -18.56
C ARG A 35 -1.84 14.55 -19.20
N PRO A 36 -0.84 13.76 -18.78
CA PRO A 36 -0.77 12.34 -19.13
C PRO A 36 -2.09 11.65 -18.76
N ASP A 37 -2.73 11.02 -19.74
CA ASP A 37 -4.02 10.33 -19.56
C ASP A 37 -3.83 8.80 -19.61
N ILE A 38 -4.73 8.07 -18.97
CA ILE A 38 -4.74 6.61 -18.95
C ILE A 38 -5.60 6.13 -20.13
N PRO A 39 -5.07 5.36 -21.09
CA PRO A 39 -5.85 4.89 -22.21
C PRO A 39 -7.00 4.00 -21.72
N PHE A 40 -8.20 4.23 -22.23
CA PHE A 40 -9.35 3.38 -21.94
C PHE A 40 -9.07 1.96 -22.45
N ARG A 41 -9.05 0.99 -21.53
CA ARG A 41 -8.95 -0.44 -21.86
C ARG A 41 -10.29 -1.10 -21.53
N VAL A 42 -10.89 -1.75 -22.51
CA VAL A 42 -11.99 -2.69 -22.27
C VAL A 42 -11.34 -4.01 -21.85
N ILE A 43 -11.60 -4.44 -20.63
CA ILE A 43 -11.29 -5.80 -20.19
C ILE A 43 -12.52 -6.64 -20.58
N ASP A 44 -12.30 -7.65 -21.43
CA ASP A 44 -13.34 -8.62 -21.77
C ASP A 44 -13.35 -9.68 -20.66
N ASP A 45 -14.41 -9.73 -19.86
CA ASP A 45 -14.56 -10.71 -18.79
C ASP A 45 -14.98 -12.05 -19.42
N GLU A 46 -14.01 -12.95 -19.59
CA GLU A 46 -14.32 -14.34 -19.90
C GLU A 46 -15.09 -15.00 -18.74
N LYS A 47 -15.92 -15.98 -19.10
CA LYS A 47 -16.95 -16.65 -18.28
C LYS A 47 -16.40 -17.55 -17.16
N THR A 48 -15.49 -17.06 -16.33
CA THR A 48 -15.02 -17.77 -15.14
C THR A 48 -15.68 -17.25 -13.88
N ASP A 49 -15.85 -18.11 -12.88
CA ASP A 49 -16.27 -17.66 -11.55
C ASP A 49 -15.28 -16.63 -11.00
N PRO A 50 -15.74 -15.49 -10.45
CA PRO A 50 -14.84 -14.45 -9.98
C PRO A 50 -14.10 -14.90 -8.71
N VAL A 51 -12.81 -14.57 -8.66
CA VAL A 51 -11.97 -14.61 -7.46
C VAL A 51 -11.85 -13.22 -6.88
N TYR A 52 -11.77 -13.12 -5.56
CA TYR A 52 -11.74 -11.84 -4.85
C TYR A 52 -10.35 -11.53 -4.29
N VAL A 53 -10.07 -10.23 -4.24
CA VAL A 53 -8.90 -9.64 -3.57
C VAL A 53 -9.42 -8.82 -2.40
N ALA A 54 -8.88 -9.09 -1.20
CA ALA A 54 -9.07 -8.21 -0.05
C ALA A 54 -7.81 -7.33 0.10
N SER A 55 -8.01 -6.07 0.48
CA SER A 55 -6.91 -5.12 0.68
C SER A 55 -7.14 -4.33 1.95
N LEU A 56 -6.09 -4.15 2.74
CA LEU A 56 -6.04 -3.29 3.92
C LEU A 56 -4.64 -2.67 4.05
N SER A 57 -4.54 -1.58 4.80
CA SER A 57 -3.30 -0.88 5.14
C SER A 57 -3.34 -0.45 6.61
N ASP A 58 -2.24 0.13 7.10
CA ASP A 58 -2.19 0.84 8.39
C ASP A 58 -2.65 -0.06 9.55
N ILE A 59 -2.03 -1.25 9.63
CA ILE A 59 -2.34 -2.25 10.68
C ILE A 59 -1.72 -1.81 12.02
N HIS A 60 -0.52 -1.22 11.98
CA HIS A 60 0.21 -0.73 13.15
C HIS A 60 0.32 -1.73 14.30
N VAL A 61 0.67 -3.00 13.99
CA VAL A 61 0.96 -3.98 15.05
C VAL A 61 2.09 -3.47 15.94
N GLY A 62 1.85 -3.46 17.25
CA GLY A 62 2.76 -2.88 18.24
C GLY A 62 2.27 -1.57 18.84
N SER A 63 1.27 -0.92 18.22
CA SER A 63 0.60 0.24 18.79
C SER A 63 -0.39 -0.16 19.89
N LYS A 64 -0.53 0.67 20.94
CA LYS A 64 -1.63 0.55 21.92
C LYS A 64 -3.02 0.70 21.28
N THR A 65 -3.08 1.33 20.10
CA THR A 65 -4.32 1.55 19.36
C THR A 65 -4.65 0.45 18.36
N PHE A 66 -3.75 -0.53 18.19
CA PHE A 66 -3.97 -1.66 17.29
C PHE A 66 -5.29 -2.36 17.64
N ARG A 67 -6.19 -2.43 16.65
CA ARG A 67 -7.52 -3.02 16.77
C ARG A 67 -7.48 -4.55 16.73
N LYS A 68 -6.74 -5.14 17.67
CA LYS A 68 -6.50 -6.59 17.78
C LYS A 68 -7.79 -7.43 17.70
N PRO A 69 -8.90 -7.09 18.39
CA PRO A 69 -10.12 -7.89 18.29
C PRO A 69 -10.70 -7.92 16.88
N ASP A 70 -10.72 -6.78 16.18
CA ASP A 70 -11.29 -6.68 14.83
C ASP A 70 -10.40 -7.37 13.80
N PHE A 71 -9.08 -7.20 13.92
CA PHE A 71 -8.12 -7.92 13.09
C PHE A 71 -8.25 -9.44 13.27
N THR A 72 -8.38 -9.90 14.52
CA THR A 72 -8.60 -11.32 14.84
C THR A 72 -9.92 -11.83 14.25
N ASN A 73 -10.99 -11.05 14.35
CA ASN A 73 -12.29 -11.39 13.76
C ASN A 73 -12.23 -11.48 12.23
N MET A 74 -11.51 -10.57 11.57
CA MET A 74 -11.29 -10.62 10.12
C MET A 74 -10.54 -11.90 9.71
N ILE A 75 -9.47 -12.25 10.42
CA ILE A 75 -8.75 -13.52 10.19
C ILE A 75 -9.68 -14.72 10.43
N GLY A 76 -10.50 -14.68 11.48
CA GLY A 76 -11.53 -15.70 11.73
C GLY A 76 -12.54 -15.83 10.60
N TRP A 77 -12.99 -14.71 10.02
CA TRP A 77 -13.89 -14.67 8.87
C TRP A 77 -13.26 -15.23 7.59
N LEU A 78 -11.97 -14.96 7.35
CA LEU A 78 -11.22 -15.58 6.25
C LEU A 78 -11.13 -17.11 6.42
N LYS A 79 -10.88 -17.57 7.65
CA LYS A 79 -10.78 -19.00 7.99
C LYS A 79 -12.11 -19.73 7.89
N ALA A 80 -13.23 -19.06 8.16
CA ALA A 80 -14.55 -19.66 8.05
C ALA A 80 -14.87 -20.12 6.62
N SER A 81 -14.29 -19.45 5.60
CA SER A 81 -14.49 -19.78 4.18
C SER A 81 -15.98 -19.85 3.79
N ASP A 82 -16.76 -18.88 4.28
CA ASP A 82 -18.21 -18.79 4.10
C ASP A 82 -18.57 -17.62 3.18
N ASN A 83 -19.46 -17.85 2.21
CA ASN A 83 -19.92 -16.86 1.23
C ASN A 83 -18.74 -16.17 0.52
N ASP A 84 -18.56 -14.87 0.73
CA ASP A 84 -17.53 -14.07 0.06
C ASP A 84 -16.11 -14.47 0.47
N SER A 85 -15.87 -14.92 1.71
CA SER A 85 -14.50 -15.29 2.13
C SER A 85 -13.99 -16.56 1.43
N SER A 86 -14.90 -17.43 0.97
CA SER A 86 -14.53 -18.60 0.16
C SER A 86 -13.92 -18.24 -1.21
N ARG A 87 -14.27 -17.05 -1.74
CA ARG A 87 -13.81 -16.54 -3.04
C ARG A 87 -12.55 -15.70 -2.94
N ILE A 88 -12.15 -15.28 -1.74
CA ILE A 88 -10.89 -14.55 -1.54
C ILE A 88 -9.72 -15.50 -1.82
N LYS A 89 -8.85 -15.10 -2.74
CA LYS A 89 -7.61 -15.81 -3.06
C LYS A 89 -6.36 -14.97 -2.87
N TYR A 90 -6.55 -13.67 -2.60
CA TYR A 90 -5.46 -12.73 -2.40
C TYR A 90 -5.81 -11.76 -1.27
N LEU A 91 -4.85 -11.53 -0.39
CA LEU A 91 -4.91 -10.53 0.68
C LEU A 91 -3.72 -9.58 0.53
N VAL A 92 -3.95 -8.29 0.38
CA VAL A 92 -2.90 -7.27 0.27
C VAL A 92 -2.86 -6.45 1.56
N LEU A 93 -1.70 -6.39 2.19
CA LEU A 93 -1.39 -5.53 3.34
C LEU A 93 -0.49 -4.39 2.83
N SER A 94 -1.09 -3.26 2.47
CA SER A 94 -0.45 -2.18 1.71
C SER A 94 0.14 -1.08 2.60
N GLY A 95 1.14 -1.43 3.40
CA GLY A 95 1.91 -0.48 4.21
C GLY A 95 1.52 -0.42 5.70
N ASP A 96 2.47 0.05 6.49
CA ASP A 96 2.40 0.25 7.94
C ASP A 96 1.82 -0.97 8.68
N VAL A 97 2.43 -2.13 8.41
CA VAL A 97 1.98 -3.41 8.99
C VAL A 97 2.43 -3.59 10.44
N VAL A 98 3.46 -2.85 10.84
CA VAL A 98 3.88 -2.65 12.23
C VAL A 98 3.96 -1.17 12.53
N ASP A 99 3.95 -0.79 13.82
CA ASP A 99 3.97 0.62 14.22
C ASP A 99 5.38 1.25 14.17
N GLY A 100 6.41 0.43 14.05
CA GLY A 100 7.81 0.86 14.00
C GLY A 100 8.32 1.38 15.34
N ILE A 101 9.59 1.78 15.37
CA ILE A 101 10.24 2.42 16.53
C ILE A 101 10.96 3.68 16.07
N GLY A 102 10.74 4.79 16.78
CA GLY A 102 11.39 6.07 16.51
C GLY A 102 10.85 6.79 15.27
N VAL A 103 9.60 6.53 14.87
CA VAL A 103 8.96 7.12 13.70
C VAL A 103 8.65 8.61 13.93
N TYR A 104 8.24 8.99 15.13
CA TYR A 104 7.98 10.38 15.52
C TYR A 104 8.36 10.66 16.99
N PRO A 105 8.58 11.94 17.38
CA PRO A 105 8.93 12.30 18.76
C PRO A 105 7.84 11.89 19.76
N GLY A 106 8.23 11.16 20.81
CA GLY A 106 7.32 10.71 21.88
C GLY A 106 6.52 9.44 21.59
N GLN A 107 6.83 8.74 20.48
CA GLN A 107 6.14 7.51 20.06
C GLN A 107 6.14 6.40 21.13
N ASP A 108 7.17 6.32 21.99
CA ASP A 108 7.26 5.35 23.08
C ASP A 108 6.04 5.34 24.01
N SER A 109 5.35 6.48 24.14
CA SER A 109 4.10 6.58 24.89
C SER A 109 2.89 5.93 24.22
N ASP A 110 2.95 5.69 22.91
CA ASP A 110 1.88 5.09 22.10
C ASP A 110 2.12 3.60 21.81
N LEU A 111 3.34 3.11 22.04
CA LEU A 111 3.73 1.73 21.76
C LEU A 111 3.38 0.76 22.90
N GLU A 112 2.75 -0.36 22.54
CA GLU A 112 2.61 -1.55 23.38
C GLU A 112 3.87 -2.43 23.30
N ILE A 113 4.51 -2.50 22.13
CA ILE A 113 5.71 -3.31 21.86
C ILE A 113 6.86 -2.40 21.41
N LEU A 114 7.96 -2.37 22.17
CA LEU A 114 9.08 -1.43 21.99
C LEU A 114 10.25 -2.00 21.13
N ASP A 115 10.10 -3.20 20.59
CA ASP A 115 11.07 -3.84 19.70
C ASP A 115 10.43 -4.09 18.32
N PRO A 116 11.03 -3.61 17.21
CA PRO A 116 10.42 -3.74 15.89
C PRO A 116 10.37 -5.20 15.42
N MET A 117 11.35 -6.03 15.79
CA MET A 117 11.36 -7.46 15.46
C MET A 117 10.27 -8.21 16.22
N GLU A 118 10.00 -7.81 17.47
CA GLU A 118 8.87 -8.33 18.23
C GLU A 118 7.52 -7.92 17.62
N GLN A 119 7.40 -6.69 17.07
CA GLN A 119 6.21 -6.26 16.34
C GLN A 119 5.95 -7.14 15.10
N TYR A 120 6.98 -7.43 14.28
CA TYR A 120 6.85 -8.37 13.16
C TYR A 120 6.57 -9.80 13.61
N GLY A 121 7.17 -10.24 14.72
CA GLY A 121 6.84 -11.51 15.36
C GLY A 121 5.35 -11.59 15.67
N ARG A 122 4.80 -10.55 16.30
CA ARG A 122 3.37 -10.48 16.61
C ARG A 122 2.49 -10.39 15.36
N LEU A 123 2.91 -9.66 14.32
CA LEU A 123 2.21 -9.64 13.04
C LEU A 123 2.14 -11.05 12.44
N SER A 124 3.24 -11.79 12.47
CA SER A 124 3.32 -13.15 11.93
C SER A 124 2.36 -14.11 12.64
N GLU A 125 2.14 -13.97 13.96
CA GLU A 125 1.18 -14.78 14.71
C GLU A 125 -0.25 -14.68 14.16
N PHE A 126 -0.63 -13.53 13.61
CA PHE A 126 -1.94 -13.34 12.99
C PHE A 126 -1.94 -13.77 11.52
N VAL A 127 -0.97 -13.28 10.74
CA VAL A 127 -0.96 -13.49 9.28
C VAL A 127 -0.74 -14.97 8.93
N ASN A 128 0.01 -15.73 9.75
CA ASN A 128 0.19 -17.17 9.56
C ASN A 128 -1.08 -17.99 9.82
N GLN A 129 -2.14 -17.39 10.39
CA GLN A 129 -3.43 -18.05 10.54
C GLN A 129 -4.33 -17.89 9.31
N VAL A 130 -3.94 -17.06 8.33
CA VAL A 130 -4.65 -16.95 7.05
C VAL A 130 -4.56 -18.31 6.32
N PRO A 131 -5.68 -18.82 5.76
CA PRO A 131 -5.68 -20.06 4.99
C PRO A 131 -4.60 -20.12 3.91
N GLU A 132 -3.96 -21.28 3.76
CA GLU A 132 -2.81 -21.45 2.84
C GLU A 132 -3.17 -21.25 1.36
N ASP A 133 -4.45 -21.40 0.99
CA ASP A 133 -4.96 -21.17 -0.36
C ASP A 133 -5.16 -19.68 -0.70
N ILE A 134 -5.00 -18.79 0.29
CA ILE A 134 -4.98 -17.34 0.11
C ILE A 134 -3.52 -16.88 0.07
N LYS A 135 -3.12 -16.23 -1.02
CA LYS A 135 -1.81 -15.59 -1.11
C LYS A 135 -1.85 -14.24 -0.40
N VAL A 136 -0.97 -14.03 0.57
CA VAL A 136 -0.88 -12.76 1.30
C VAL A 136 0.31 -11.97 0.75
N PHE A 137 0.10 -10.71 0.38
CA PHE A 137 1.16 -9.79 -0.03
C PHE A 137 1.33 -8.72 1.04
N VAL A 138 2.52 -8.62 1.60
CA VAL A 138 2.89 -7.65 2.63
C VAL A 138 3.80 -6.61 2.01
N MET A 139 3.36 -5.36 2.02
CA MET A 139 4.11 -4.21 1.53
C MET A 139 4.49 -3.33 2.72
N PRO A 140 5.70 -2.73 2.72
CA PRO A 140 6.09 -1.79 3.75
C PRO A 140 5.45 -0.41 3.54
N GLY A 141 5.31 0.34 4.62
CA GLY A 141 5.04 1.77 4.64
C GLY A 141 6.16 2.55 5.34
N ASN A 142 5.88 3.78 5.78
CA ASN A 142 6.87 4.64 6.42
C ASN A 142 7.14 4.28 7.89
N HIS A 143 6.33 3.44 8.53
CA HIS A 143 6.59 2.90 9.87
C HIS A 143 7.42 1.61 9.85
N ASP A 144 7.47 0.93 8.70
CA ASP A 144 8.15 -0.36 8.55
C ASP A 144 9.69 -0.22 8.51
N ILE A 145 10.41 -1.33 8.73
CA ILE A 145 11.89 -1.37 8.80
C ILE A 145 12.57 -1.30 7.43
N VAL A 146 12.19 -0.31 6.64
CA VAL A 146 12.74 0.03 5.33
C VAL A 146 13.22 1.48 5.34
N ARG A 147 13.84 1.93 4.26
CA ARG A 147 14.12 3.36 4.10
C ARG A 147 12.80 4.15 4.04
N LEU A 148 12.80 5.34 4.64
CA LEU A 148 11.64 6.25 4.63
C LEU A 148 11.30 6.77 3.22
N ALA A 149 12.30 6.89 2.35
CA ALA A 149 12.11 7.43 1.01
C ALA A 149 11.52 6.39 0.05
N GLU A 150 10.47 6.79 -0.67
CA GLU A 150 9.95 6.03 -1.80
C GLU A 150 10.92 6.05 -3.00
N PRO A 151 10.97 4.98 -3.83
CA PRO A 151 10.32 3.70 -3.60
C PRO A 151 10.98 2.92 -2.46
N GLN A 152 10.19 2.30 -1.60
CA GLN A 152 10.64 1.48 -0.50
C GLN A 152 10.90 0.04 -0.97
N PRO A 153 12.06 -0.57 -0.65
CA PRO A 153 12.37 -1.95 -1.02
C PRO A 153 11.47 -2.95 -0.27
N ILE A 154 11.52 -4.23 -0.64
CA ILE A 154 10.89 -5.30 0.16
C ILE A 154 11.42 -5.30 1.60
N LEU A 155 10.60 -5.80 2.53
CA LEU A 155 11.00 -6.05 3.91
C LEU A 155 12.24 -6.97 4.00
N PRO A 156 13.09 -6.83 5.04
CA PRO A 156 14.29 -7.64 5.23
C PRO A 156 14.04 -9.15 5.15
N SER A 157 14.92 -9.86 4.46
CA SER A 157 14.79 -11.30 4.20
C SER A 157 14.79 -12.16 5.46
N GLU A 158 15.39 -11.67 6.54
CA GLU A 158 15.47 -12.30 7.85
C GLU A 158 14.08 -12.49 8.46
N LEU A 159 13.17 -11.54 8.20
CA LEU A 159 11.78 -11.63 8.64
C LEU A 159 11.04 -12.78 7.97
N LYS A 160 11.46 -13.24 6.79
CA LYS A 160 10.77 -14.30 6.05
C LYS A 160 10.67 -15.60 6.83
N SER A 161 11.61 -15.86 7.74
CA SER A 161 11.59 -17.02 8.65
C SER A 161 10.40 -17.04 9.61
N LEU A 162 9.77 -15.89 9.86
CA LEU A 162 8.59 -15.74 10.72
C LEU A 162 7.29 -16.09 10.00
N PHE A 163 7.26 -16.06 8.66
CA PHE A 163 6.03 -16.14 7.88
C PHE A 163 5.93 -17.45 7.08
N ASN A 164 4.71 -17.96 6.94
CA ASN A 164 4.36 -19.10 6.10
C ASN A 164 4.70 -18.88 4.61
N GLN A 165 4.67 -19.97 3.84
CA GLN A 165 5.07 -19.99 2.42
C GLN A 165 4.12 -19.18 1.51
N ASN A 166 2.84 -19.07 1.86
CA ASN A 166 1.83 -18.32 1.11
C ASN A 166 1.90 -16.80 1.31
N ILE A 167 2.86 -16.30 2.09
CA ILE A 167 3.04 -14.89 2.40
C ILE A 167 4.23 -14.33 1.63
N TYR A 168 4.05 -13.25 0.89
CA TYR A 168 5.03 -12.68 -0.02
C TYR A 168 5.31 -11.22 0.35
N PHE A 169 6.57 -10.81 0.33
CA PHE A 169 6.94 -9.41 0.52
C PHE A 169 7.03 -8.70 -0.83
N LEU A 170 6.39 -7.55 -0.96
CA LEU A 170 6.42 -6.70 -2.14
C LEU A 170 6.98 -5.31 -1.76
N PRO A 171 7.65 -4.59 -2.68
CA PRO A 171 8.09 -3.22 -2.46
C PRO A 171 6.90 -2.24 -2.48
N ASN A 172 7.13 -0.99 -2.08
CA ASN A 172 6.15 0.09 -2.15
C ASN A 172 6.71 1.30 -2.93
N PRO A 173 6.12 1.71 -4.07
CA PRO A 173 5.08 1.00 -4.82
C PRO A 173 5.62 -0.29 -5.47
N TYR A 174 4.69 -1.20 -5.81
CA TYR A 174 4.96 -2.38 -6.63
C TYR A 174 4.57 -2.11 -8.09
N ASN A 175 5.40 -2.57 -9.04
CA ASN A 175 5.25 -2.35 -10.48
C ASN A 175 4.92 -3.61 -11.28
#